data_AF-A0A9P1I3B6-F1
#
_entry.id   AF-A0A9P1I3B6-F1
#
_cell.length_a   1.000
_cell.length_b   1.000
_cell.length_c   1.000
_cell.angle_alpha   90.00
_cell.angle_beta   90.00
_cell.angle_gamma   90.00
#
_symmetry.space_group_name_H-M   'P 1'
#
loop_
_entity.id
_entity.type
_entity.pdbx_description
1 polymer ?
#
loop_
_entity_poly.entity_id
_entity_poly.type
_entity_poly.pdbx_seq_one_letter_code
_entity_poly.pdbx_strand_id
1 'polypeptide(L)'
;MATFASIELMKKLNEDDDLEGTSTSEGEKVLGIEKSGPKRIVTKEVSSIFNLKNELLKKQSKLQKTNIKGTTHISGKSNLLTTKKEEKEAAEKEAVERRKRINQNERKMRCEQEIELAQQKLRDKAALYDKLAEGNVVLPENAEFVVDFMAKKREKERKYEEEEACSSYSSITKKPTRDPTPERYHHSEEQRVFGVSHMRFSKDEEKRKEEIQNLLDYSKQVQEDSRKNMEKKAELEEKRLKKINALRIKKGLEPIKPSAPPPSQPSINLDEIPIPPEQQHETPEQRHLRLMKSSREWDRGKGLYTQWIEKQRDDRNDEFRPPDVY
;
A
#
# COMPACT_ATOMS: atom_id res chain seq x y z
N MET A 1 20.21 -41.14 -39.42
CA MET A 1 20.72 -42.42 -38.88
C MET A 1 21.25 -42.18 -37.47
N ALA A 2 20.42 -42.34 -36.43
CA ALA A 2 20.82 -42.10 -35.03
C ALA A 2 19.96 -42.92 -34.06
N THR A 3 19.93 -44.25 -34.22
CA THR A 3 19.16 -45.18 -33.37
C THR A 3 20.01 -46.32 -32.77
N PHE A 4 21.32 -46.36 -33.02
CA PHE A 4 22.16 -47.49 -32.60
C PHE A 4 22.71 -47.40 -31.16
N ALA A 5 22.82 -46.20 -30.58
CA ALA A 5 23.42 -46.04 -29.24
C ALA A 5 22.49 -46.42 -28.06
N SER A 6 21.19 -46.61 -28.30
CA SER A 6 20.22 -46.89 -27.22
C SER A 6 20.08 -48.37 -26.87
N ILE A 7 20.47 -49.28 -27.78
CA ILE A 7 20.29 -50.73 -27.59
C ILE A 7 21.47 -51.29 -26.78
N GLU A 8 22.68 -50.77 -26.99
CA GLU A 8 23.90 -51.20 -26.29
C GLU A 8 23.86 -50.86 -24.79
N LEU A 9 23.19 -49.77 -24.42
CA LEU A 9 23.02 -49.37 -23.02
C LEU A 9 21.96 -50.21 -22.28
N MET A 10 20.94 -50.71 -22.98
CA MET A 10 19.95 -51.63 -22.41
C MET A 10 20.49 -53.06 -22.25
N LYS A 11 21.46 -53.46 -23.07
CA LYS A 11 22.07 -54.79 -22.95
C LYS A 11 23.01 -54.89 -21.74
N LYS A 12 23.78 -53.83 -21.46
CA LYS A 12 24.62 -53.76 -20.24
C LYS A 12 23.82 -53.77 -18.94
N LEU A 13 22.61 -53.21 -18.92
CA LEU A 13 21.77 -53.19 -17.71
C LEU A 13 21.14 -54.55 -17.36
N ASN A 14 21.11 -55.51 -18.29
CA ASN A 14 20.53 -56.84 -18.05
C ASN A 14 21.58 -57.92 -17.76
N GLU A 15 22.88 -57.65 -17.96
CA GLU A 15 23.96 -58.63 -17.71
C GLU A 15 24.57 -58.51 -16.29
N ASP A 16 24.20 -57.48 -15.52
CA ASP A 16 24.72 -57.25 -14.15
C ASP A 16 23.81 -57.81 -13.03
N ASP A 17 22.72 -58.52 -13.34
CA ASP A 17 21.74 -59.03 -12.35
C ASP A 17 22.05 -60.44 -11.80
N ASP A 18 23.17 -61.07 -12.19
CA ASP A 18 23.56 -62.42 -11.73
C ASP A 18 24.86 -62.45 -10.93
N LEU A 19 24.98 -61.68 -9.82
CA LEU A 19 26.01 -61.92 -8.81
C LEU A 19 25.51 -61.66 -7.38
N GLU A 20 25.27 -62.74 -6.64
CA GLU A 20 25.27 -62.76 -5.17
C GLU A 20 26.60 -62.22 -4.64
N GLY A 21 26.56 -61.28 -3.69
CA GLY A 21 27.79 -60.78 -3.08
C GLY A 21 27.56 -59.71 -2.03
N THR A 22 27.53 -60.13 -0.77
CA THR A 22 27.74 -59.31 0.42
C THR A 22 28.98 -58.41 0.28
N SER A 23 28.87 -57.10 0.58
CA SER A 23 29.97 -56.38 1.21
C SER A 23 29.51 -55.08 1.87
N THR A 24 29.82 -55.01 3.15
CA THR A 24 30.02 -53.79 3.94
C THR A 24 31.00 -52.85 3.25
N SER A 25 30.64 -51.58 3.09
CA SER A 25 31.64 -50.52 2.92
C SER A 25 31.20 -49.28 3.71
N GLU A 26 31.95 -49.04 4.78
CA GLU A 26 31.98 -47.77 5.49
C GLU A 26 32.52 -46.71 4.53
N GLY A 27 31.69 -45.74 4.18
CA GLY A 27 32.05 -44.59 3.34
C GLY A 27 32.30 -43.36 4.20
N GLU A 28 33.49 -42.78 4.06
CA GLU A 28 33.97 -41.59 4.75
C GLU A 28 33.01 -40.39 4.66
N LYS A 29 32.76 -39.76 5.80
CA LYS A 29 32.02 -38.51 5.92
C LYS A 29 32.92 -37.34 5.56
N VAL A 30 32.79 -36.83 4.34
CA VAL A 30 33.26 -35.49 3.98
C VAL A 30 32.10 -34.70 3.38
N LEU A 31 31.60 -33.73 4.15
CA LEU A 31 30.69 -32.64 3.75
C LEU A 31 29.22 -32.98 3.39
N GLY A 32 28.55 -33.81 4.20
CA GLY A 32 27.14 -33.60 4.61
C GLY A 32 26.03 -33.47 3.54
N ILE A 33 26.25 -33.83 2.28
CA ILE A 33 25.21 -33.82 1.25
C ILE A 33 25.23 -35.16 0.51
N GLU A 34 24.39 -36.09 0.96
CA GLU A 34 24.04 -37.27 0.18
C GLU A 34 23.21 -36.84 -1.05
N LYS A 35 23.78 -36.98 -2.24
CA LYS A 35 23.00 -36.93 -3.49
C LYS A 35 22.14 -38.20 -3.54
N SER A 36 20.96 -38.17 -2.90
CA SER A 36 20.00 -39.26 -3.03
C SER A 36 19.50 -39.30 -4.48
N GLY A 37 19.76 -40.41 -5.19
CA GLY A 37 19.12 -40.73 -6.46
C GLY A 37 17.59 -40.83 -6.33
N PRO A 38 16.87 -41.09 -7.44
CA PRO A 38 15.41 -41.16 -7.41
C PRO A 38 14.94 -42.17 -6.35
N LYS A 39 14.22 -41.68 -5.34
CA LYS A 39 13.74 -42.48 -4.21
C LYS A 39 12.79 -43.56 -4.72
N ARG A 40 13.25 -44.83 -4.77
CA ARG A 40 12.38 -46.00 -4.96
C ARG A 40 11.49 -46.11 -3.71
N ILE A 41 10.19 -45.84 -3.89
CA ILE A 41 9.21 -45.98 -2.82
C ILE A 41 8.83 -47.47 -2.74
N VAL A 42 9.35 -48.18 -1.74
CA VAL A 42 8.94 -49.55 -1.43
C VAL A 42 7.80 -49.48 -0.43
N THR A 43 6.56 -49.64 -0.90
CA THR A 43 5.37 -49.72 -0.03
C THR A 43 5.11 -51.18 0.36
N LYS A 44 5.16 -51.50 1.66
CA LYS A 44 4.82 -52.84 2.19
C LYS A 44 3.31 -53.11 2.23
N GLU A 45 2.48 -52.08 2.07
CA GLU A 45 1.02 -52.16 2.22
C GLU A 45 0.27 -51.75 0.94
N VAL A 46 -0.64 -52.62 0.48
CA VAL A 46 -1.47 -52.40 -0.73
C VAL A 46 -2.42 -51.20 -0.59
N SER A 47 -2.83 -50.88 0.64
CA SER A 47 -3.64 -49.70 0.98
C SER A 47 -2.92 -48.38 0.69
N SER A 48 -1.60 -48.35 0.87
CA SER A 48 -0.75 -47.18 0.59
C SER A 48 -0.73 -46.85 -0.91
N ILE A 49 -0.68 -47.88 -1.77
CA ILE A 49 -0.74 -47.73 -3.22
C ILE A 49 -2.11 -47.19 -3.65
N PHE A 50 -3.20 -47.67 -3.05
CA PHE A 50 -4.54 -47.18 -3.36
C PHE A 50 -4.74 -45.72 -2.94
N ASN A 51 -4.21 -45.33 -1.78
CA ASN A 51 -4.22 -43.93 -1.32
C ASN A 51 -3.39 -43.02 -2.24
N LEU A 52 -2.20 -43.46 -2.67
CA LEU A 52 -1.36 -42.74 -3.62
C LEU A 52 -2.02 -42.63 -5.00
N LYS A 53 -2.67 -43.69 -5.47
CA LYS A 53 -3.44 -43.67 -6.73
C LYS A 53 -4.60 -42.68 -6.66
N ASN A 54 -5.32 -42.65 -5.54
CA ASN A 54 -6.39 -41.68 -5.32
C ASN A 54 -5.87 -40.25 -5.21
N GLU A 55 -4.71 -40.03 -4.58
CA GLU A 55 -4.08 -38.71 -4.53
C GLU A 55 -3.60 -38.26 -5.91
N LEU A 56 -3.02 -39.17 -6.70
CA LEU A 56 -2.60 -38.93 -8.08
C LEU A 56 -3.81 -38.57 -8.94
N LEU A 57 -4.90 -39.32 -8.85
CA LEU A 57 -6.14 -39.02 -9.58
C LEU A 57 -6.67 -37.64 -9.19
N LYS A 58 -6.71 -37.32 -7.89
CA LYS A 58 -7.11 -35.99 -7.39
C LYS A 58 -6.19 -34.88 -7.92
N LYS A 59 -4.88 -35.11 -8.02
CA LYS A 59 -3.91 -34.15 -8.57
C LYS A 59 -4.05 -34.00 -10.09
N GLN A 60 -4.28 -35.07 -10.83
CA GLN A 60 -4.56 -35.01 -12.27
C GLN A 60 -5.87 -34.26 -12.54
N SER A 61 -6.94 -34.52 -11.79
CA SER A 61 -8.20 -33.77 -11.93
C SER A 61 -8.01 -32.28 -11.59
N LYS A 62 -7.18 -31.95 -10.59
CA LYS A 62 -6.84 -30.55 -10.28
C LYS A 62 -6.07 -29.89 -11.42
N LEU A 63 -5.08 -30.57 -12.00
CA LEU A 63 -4.30 -30.08 -13.14
C LEU A 63 -5.15 -29.91 -14.40
N GLN A 64 -6.07 -30.84 -14.67
CA GLN A 64 -7.03 -30.71 -15.76
C GLN A 64 -7.97 -29.52 -15.52
N LYS A 65 -8.48 -29.33 -14.30
CA LYS A 65 -9.30 -28.15 -13.94
C LYS A 65 -8.53 -26.83 -14.08
N THR A 66 -7.23 -26.80 -13.79
CA THR A 66 -6.40 -25.61 -13.99
C THR A 66 -6.06 -25.36 -15.46
N ASN A 67 -5.86 -26.42 -16.27
CA ASN A 67 -5.66 -26.28 -17.71
C ASN A 67 -6.93 -25.83 -18.43
N ILE A 68 -8.11 -26.35 -18.05
CA ILE A 68 -9.40 -25.94 -18.66
C ILE A 68 -9.75 -24.47 -18.32
N LYS A 69 -9.32 -23.96 -17.15
CA LYS A 69 -9.44 -22.54 -16.79
C LYS A 69 -8.42 -21.64 -17.50
N GLY A 70 -7.37 -22.19 -18.10
CA GLY A 70 -6.32 -21.44 -18.80
C GLY A 70 -6.43 -21.41 -20.33
N THR A 71 -7.35 -22.18 -20.93
CA THR A 71 -7.38 -22.39 -22.39
C THR A 71 -8.67 -21.97 -23.11
N THR A 72 -9.55 -21.18 -22.47
CA THR A 72 -10.72 -20.57 -23.15
C THR A 72 -10.40 -19.20 -23.81
N HIS A 73 -9.17 -19.02 -24.28
CA HIS A 73 -8.87 -17.97 -25.27
C HIS A 73 -8.87 -18.58 -26.67
N ILE A 74 -10.08 -18.75 -27.20
CA ILE A 74 -10.29 -18.99 -28.63
C ILE A 74 -9.84 -17.70 -29.35
N SER A 75 -8.86 -17.86 -30.24
CA SER A 75 -8.35 -16.80 -31.10
C SER A 75 -9.45 -16.31 -32.05
N GLY A 76 -10.05 -15.19 -31.69
CA GLY A 76 -11.02 -14.49 -32.51
C GLY A 76 -11.46 -13.24 -31.78
N LYS A 77 -10.79 -12.12 -32.07
CA LYS A 77 -11.12 -10.73 -31.68
C LYS A 77 -12.26 -10.64 -30.65
N SER A 78 -11.97 -10.88 -29.38
CA SER A 78 -12.98 -10.71 -28.32
C SER A 78 -13.12 -9.22 -28.03
N ASN A 79 -14.36 -8.74 -28.12
CA ASN A 79 -14.80 -7.40 -27.76
C ASN A 79 -14.24 -6.99 -26.39
N LEU A 80 -13.38 -5.96 -26.35
CA LEU A 80 -12.78 -5.39 -25.14
C LEU A 80 -13.78 -4.68 -24.20
N LEU A 81 -15.08 -4.68 -24.50
CA LEU A 81 -16.08 -3.93 -23.74
C LEU A 81 -17.15 -4.75 -22.99
N THR A 82 -17.07 -6.08 -23.00
CA THR A 82 -18.02 -6.89 -22.21
C THR A 82 -17.29 -8.05 -21.53
N THR A 83 -16.46 -7.75 -20.54
CA THR A 83 -16.38 -8.67 -19.39
C THR A 83 -17.80 -8.79 -18.89
N LYS A 84 -18.38 -10.01 -18.94
CA LYS A 84 -19.75 -10.25 -18.49
C LYS A 84 -19.83 -9.72 -17.06
N LYS A 85 -20.93 -9.04 -16.70
CA LYS A 85 -21.16 -8.47 -15.36
C LYS A 85 -20.79 -9.47 -14.23
N GLU A 86 -21.05 -10.74 -14.48
CA GLU A 86 -20.73 -11.87 -13.60
C GLU A 86 -19.22 -12.11 -13.39
N GLU A 87 -18.37 -11.87 -14.38
CA GLU A 87 -16.91 -12.03 -14.27
C GLU A 87 -16.29 -10.91 -13.42
N LYS A 88 -16.81 -9.68 -13.56
CA LYS A 88 -16.44 -8.56 -12.68
C LYS A 88 -16.85 -8.84 -11.23
N GLU A 89 -18.06 -9.33 -11.02
CA GLU A 89 -18.55 -9.68 -9.67
C GLU A 89 -17.75 -10.85 -9.05
N ALA A 90 -17.35 -11.84 -9.85
CA ALA A 90 -16.48 -12.93 -9.40
C ALA A 90 -15.07 -12.42 -9.03
N ALA A 91 -14.50 -11.52 -9.83
CA ALA A 91 -13.20 -10.91 -9.55
C ALA A 91 -13.24 -10.01 -8.29
N GLU A 92 -14.33 -9.30 -8.06
CA GLU A 92 -14.54 -8.51 -6.84
C GLU A 92 -14.68 -9.41 -5.60
N LYS A 93 -15.45 -10.51 -5.69
CA LYS A 93 -15.56 -11.49 -4.61
C LYS A 93 -14.20 -12.14 -4.29
N GLU A 94 -13.44 -12.52 -5.31
CA GLU A 94 -12.08 -13.05 -5.12
C GLU A 94 -11.13 -12.01 -4.50
N ALA A 95 -11.22 -10.75 -4.92
CA ALA A 95 -10.43 -9.66 -4.34
C ALA A 95 -10.79 -9.42 -2.86
N VAL A 96 -12.07 -9.49 -2.51
CA VAL A 96 -12.54 -9.40 -1.12
C VAL A 96 -12.05 -10.59 -0.30
N GLU A 97 -12.12 -11.81 -0.81
CA GLU A 97 -11.59 -13.00 -0.14
C GLU A 97 -10.07 -12.92 0.04
N ARG A 98 -9.34 -12.45 -0.97
CA ARG A 98 -7.90 -12.20 -0.89
C ARG A 98 -7.58 -11.17 0.18
N ARG A 99 -8.33 -10.06 0.26
CA ARG A 99 -8.18 -9.06 1.32
C ARG A 99 -8.47 -9.65 2.71
N LYS A 100 -9.50 -10.50 2.84
CA LYS A 100 -9.78 -11.22 4.11
C LYS A 100 -8.63 -12.14 4.51
N ARG A 101 -8.07 -12.90 3.58
CA ARG A 101 -6.90 -13.78 3.84
C ARG A 101 -5.66 -12.96 4.24
N ILE A 102 -5.41 -11.84 3.57
CA ILE A 102 -4.30 -10.93 3.92
C ILE A 102 -4.50 -10.36 5.33
N ASN A 103 -5.70 -9.88 5.66
CA ASN A 103 -5.99 -9.34 7.00
C ASN A 103 -5.86 -10.42 8.09
N GLN A 104 -6.36 -11.63 7.85
CA GLN A 104 -6.16 -12.75 8.79
C GLN A 104 -4.68 -13.09 8.98
N ASN A 105 -3.89 -13.12 7.90
CA ASN A 105 -2.45 -13.34 8.00
C ASN A 105 -1.76 -12.18 8.73
N GLU A 106 -2.14 -10.93 8.47
CA GLU A 106 -1.59 -9.77 9.17
C GLU A 106 -1.89 -9.81 10.67
N ARG A 107 -3.11 -10.21 11.05
CA ARG A 107 -3.47 -10.42 12.47
C ARG A 107 -2.62 -11.52 13.11
N LYS A 108 -2.42 -12.65 12.41
CA LYS A 108 -1.55 -13.73 12.89
C LYS A 108 -0.11 -13.26 13.06
N MET A 109 0.43 -12.51 12.10
CA MET A 109 1.77 -11.93 12.20
C MET A 109 1.90 -10.99 13.40
N ARG A 110 0.88 -10.16 13.69
CA ARG A 110 0.88 -9.29 14.88
C ARG A 110 0.84 -10.10 16.18
N CYS A 111 -0.02 -11.11 16.26
CA CYS A 111 -0.06 -11.99 17.43
C CYS A 111 1.25 -12.77 17.61
N GLU A 112 1.88 -13.25 16.53
CA GLU A 112 3.19 -13.91 16.56
C GLU A 112 4.29 -12.94 17.04
N GLN A 113 4.29 -11.69 16.57
CA GLN A 113 5.19 -10.65 17.06
C GLN A 113 4.99 -10.34 18.55
N GLU A 114 3.75 -10.26 19.02
CA GLU A 114 3.44 -10.06 20.44
C GLU A 114 3.91 -11.24 21.29
N ILE A 115 3.74 -12.47 20.82
CA ILE A 115 4.25 -13.68 21.48
C ILE A 115 5.78 -13.68 21.52
N GLU A 116 6.45 -13.30 20.43
CA GLU A 116 7.91 -13.21 20.38
C GLU A 116 8.44 -12.17 21.37
N LEU A 117 7.82 -10.98 21.43
CA LEU A 117 8.15 -9.96 22.42
C LEU A 117 7.90 -10.45 23.85
N ALA A 118 6.80 -11.17 24.10
CA ALA A 118 6.53 -11.77 25.40
C ALA A 118 7.57 -12.82 25.78
N GLN A 119 8.03 -13.64 24.83
CA GLN A 119 9.10 -14.62 25.04
C GLN A 119 10.44 -13.93 25.32
N GLN A 120 10.77 -12.85 24.61
CA GLN A 120 11.97 -12.05 24.87
C GLN A 120 11.91 -11.47 26.28
N LYS A 121 10.80 -10.82 26.67
CA LYS A 121 10.61 -10.33 28.04
C LYS A 121 10.72 -11.43 29.08
N LEU A 122 10.21 -12.63 28.81
CA LEU A 122 10.34 -13.77 29.72
C LEU A 122 11.79 -14.24 29.85
N ARG A 123 12.54 -14.29 28.74
CA ARG A 123 13.97 -14.59 28.75
C ARG A 123 14.77 -13.54 29.51
N ASP A 124 14.49 -12.26 29.28
CA ASP A 124 15.15 -11.15 29.97
C ASP A 124 14.86 -11.17 31.47
N LYS A 125 13.61 -11.47 31.85
CA LYS A 125 13.21 -11.69 33.25
C LYS A 125 13.95 -12.86 33.88
N ALA A 126 13.98 -14.01 33.21
CA ALA A 126 14.70 -15.19 33.71
C ALA A 126 16.19 -14.89 33.91
N ALA A 127 16.83 -14.27 32.91
CA ALA A 127 18.23 -13.88 32.98
C ALA A 127 18.50 -12.84 34.10
N LEU A 128 17.55 -11.96 34.39
CA LEU A 128 17.65 -11.04 35.52
C LEU A 128 17.58 -11.78 36.86
N TYR A 129 16.64 -12.71 37.01
CA TYR A 129 16.51 -13.50 38.23
C TYR A 129 17.71 -14.42 38.47
N ASP A 130 18.29 -15.01 37.41
CA ASP A 130 19.51 -15.81 37.51
C ASP A 130 20.68 -14.95 38.01
N LYS A 131 20.87 -13.75 37.45
CA LYS A 131 21.89 -12.78 37.91
C LYS A 131 21.69 -12.31 39.36
N LEU A 132 20.43 -12.10 39.76
CA LEU A 132 20.07 -11.76 41.14
C LEU A 132 20.38 -12.92 42.10
N ALA A 133 20.13 -14.16 41.69
CA ALA A 133 20.46 -15.35 42.47
C ALA A 133 21.97 -15.56 42.60
N GLU A 134 22.74 -15.20 41.57
CA GLU A 134 24.21 -15.22 41.57
C GLU A 134 24.85 -14.08 42.40
N GLY A 135 24.06 -13.12 42.90
CA GLY A 135 24.52 -12.04 43.76
C GLY A 135 25.26 -10.90 43.05
N ASN A 136 25.34 -10.92 41.71
CA ASN A 136 25.97 -9.86 40.89
C ASN A 136 24.93 -8.82 40.47
N VAL A 137 24.70 -7.81 41.31
CA VAL A 137 23.67 -6.78 41.08
C VAL A 137 24.29 -5.51 40.50
N VAL A 138 24.28 -5.41 39.17
CA VAL A 138 24.24 -4.10 38.50
C VAL A 138 22.87 -4.02 37.83
N LEU A 139 21.90 -3.48 38.58
CA LEU A 139 20.58 -3.18 38.04
C LEU A 139 20.74 -2.05 37.01
N PRO A 140 20.41 -2.26 35.72
CA PRO A 140 20.26 -1.13 34.82
C PRO A 140 19.12 -0.25 35.35
N GLU A 141 19.31 1.07 35.35
CA GLU A 141 18.39 2.07 35.94
C GLU A 141 16.94 1.99 35.39
N ASN A 142 16.72 1.26 34.30
CA ASN A 142 15.44 1.06 33.63
C ASN A 142 14.97 -0.41 33.65
N ALA A 143 15.18 -1.14 34.74
CA ALA A 143 14.67 -2.50 34.87
C ALA A 143 13.14 -2.50 35.07
N GLU A 144 12.37 -2.51 33.98
CA GLU A 144 10.88 -2.54 33.97
C GLU A 144 10.27 -3.71 34.75
N PHE A 145 11.07 -4.70 35.14
CA PHE A 145 10.61 -5.97 35.70
C PHE A 145 10.80 -6.11 37.21
N VAL A 146 11.48 -5.15 37.85
CA VAL A 146 11.61 -5.10 39.30
C VAL A 146 10.45 -4.29 39.86
N VAL A 147 9.71 -4.87 40.81
CA VAL A 147 8.60 -4.19 41.48
C VAL A 147 9.17 -3.17 42.45
N ASP A 148 9.17 -1.91 42.03
CA ASP A 148 9.47 -0.77 42.91
C ASP A 148 8.30 -0.54 43.88
N PHE A 149 8.41 -1.02 45.13
CA PHE A 149 7.40 -0.74 46.17
C PHE A 149 7.27 0.76 46.49
N MET A 150 8.30 1.54 46.17
CA MET A 150 8.31 3.00 46.31
C MET A 150 7.75 3.73 45.09
N ALA A 151 7.47 3.04 43.97
CA ALA A 151 6.93 3.66 42.77
C ALA A 151 5.59 4.37 43.04
N LYS A 152 4.73 3.76 43.86
CA LYS A 152 3.43 4.37 44.21
C LYS A 152 3.56 5.61 45.11
N LYS A 153 4.62 5.68 45.92
CA LYS A 153 4.92 6.87 46.73
C LYS A 153 5.52 7.97 45.84
N ARG A 154 6.47 7.61 44.97
CA ARG A 154 7.11 8.51 43.99
C ARG A 154 6.10 9.04 42.97
N GLU A 155 5.13 8.24 42.53
CA GLU A 155 4.06 8.70 41.63
C GLU A 155 3.11 9.68 42.32
N LYS A 156 2.81 9.47 43.61
CA LYS A 156 2.04 10.44 44.40
C LYS A 156 2.82 11.74 44.59
N GLU A 157 4.09 11.66 44.95
CA GLU A 157 4.98 12.82 45.08
C GLU A 157 5.10 13.55 43.73
N ARG A 158 5.27 12.82 42.61
CA ARG A 158 5.29 13.41 41.27
C ARG A 158 3.95 14.03 40.86
N LYS A 159 2.82 13.48 41.31
CA LYS A 159 1.49 14.11 41.11
C LYS A 159 1.34 15.37 41.95
N TYR A 160 1.81 15.37 43.19
CA TYR A 160 1.85 16.58 44.02
C TYR A 160 2.79 17.64 43.41
N GLU A 161 3.98 17.25 42.93
CA GLU A 161 4.91 18.14 42.23
C GLU A 161 4.37 18.58 40.87
N GLU A 162 3.68 17.73 40.10
CA GLU A 162 2.99 18.11 38.87
C GLU A 162 1.82 19.05 39.17
N GLU A 163 1.07 18.85 40.25
CA GLU A 163 -0.01 19.76 40.69
C GLU A 163 0.55 21.09 41.22
N GLU A 164 1.69 21.08 41.90
CA GLU A 164 2.38 22.28 42.42
C GLU A 164 3.13 23.03 41.30
N ALA A 165 3.74 22.33 40.36
CA ALA A 165 4.31 22.87 39.12
C ALA A 165 3.20 23.35 38.18
N CYS A 166 2.07 22.65 38.11
CA CYS A 166 0.89 23.10 37.39
C CYS A 166 0.25 24.30 38.10
N SER A 167 0.27 24.40 39.43
CA SER A 167 -0.23 25.56 40.19
C SER A 167 0.67 26.80 40.05
N SER A 168 1.99 26.62 40.13
CA SER A 168 2.97 27.70 39.93
C SER A 168 3.04 28.16 38.46
N TYR A 169 2.89 27.25 37.50
CA TYR A 169 2.80 27.59 36.06
C TYR A 169 1.37 28.00 35.63
N SER A 170 0.32 27.62 36.36
CA SER A 170 -1.07 28.06 36.14
C SER A 170 -1.32 29.49 36.61
N SER A 171 -0.36 30.10 37.30
CA SER A 171 -0.40 31.55 37.54
C SER A 171 0.02 32.35 36.30
N ILE A 172 0.60 31.71 35.26
CA ILE A 172 1.09 32.41 34.06
C ILE A 172 0.54 31.82 32.74
N THR A 173 0.22 30.53 32.62
CA THR A 173 -0.26 29.98 31.33
C THR A 173 -1.07 28.68 31.45
N LYS A 174 -2.25 28.69 32.08
CA LYS A 174 -3.31 27.71 31.75
C LYS A 174 -4.70 28.36 31.73
N LYS A 175 -5.06 28.90 30.56
CA LYS A 175 -6.46 28.82 30.13
C LYS A 175 -6.79 27.32 30.03
N PRO A 176 -7.97 26.88 30.48
CA PRO A 176 -8.37 25.48 30.33
C PRO A 176 -8.37 25.14 28.85
N THR A 177 -8.04 23.89 28.51
CA THR A 177 -8.27 23.28 27.21
C THR A 177 -9.73 23.48 26.85
N ARG A 178 -9.99 24.59 26.18
CA ARG A 178 -11.24 24.87 25.49
C ARG A 178 -11.14 24.08 24.20
N ASP A 179 -12.21 23.40 23.84
CA ASP A 179 -12.55 23.07 22.45
C ASP A 179 -11.97 24.10 21.48
N PRO A 180 -11.54 23.72 20.25
CA PRO A 180 -10.91 24.62 19.29
C PRO A 180 -11.60 25.97 19.38
N THR A 181 -10.87 26.98 19.87
CA THR A 181 -11.45 28.28 20.23
C THR A 181 -12.36 28.66 19.08
N PRO A 182 -13.70 28.72 19.27
CA PRO A 182 -14.59 29.05 18.17
C PRO A 182 -14.05 30.36 17.63
N GLU A 183 -13.58 30.33 16.37
CA GLU A 183 -13.22 31.55 15.68
C GLU A 183 -14.41 32.47 15.89
N ARG A 184 -14.21 33.53 16.68
CA ARG A 184 -15.28 34.46 16.99
C ARG A 184 -15.73 34.97 15.64
N TYR A 185 -16.93 34.58 15.24
CA TYR A 185 -17.53 34.98 13.98
C TYR A 185 -17.30 36.48 13.82
N HIS A 186 -16.42 36.86 12.90
CA HIS A 186 -16.17 38.25 12.62
C HIS A 186 -17.14 38.63 11.52
N HIS A 187 -18.07 39.52 11.83
CA HIS A 187 -19.25 39.78 11.00
C HIS A 187 -18.86 40.57 9.74
N SER A 188 -17.60 41.04 9.67
CA SER A 188 -16.93 41.60 8.51
C SER A 188 -16.39 40.55 7.54
N GLU A 189 -16.41 39.27 7.92
CA GLU A 189 -15.91 38.16 7.10
C GLU A 189 -17.04 37.24 6.68
N GLU A 190 -17.44 37.40 5.43
CA GLU A 190 -18.13 36.34 4.71
C GLU A 190 -17.15 35.16 4.57
N GLN A 191 -17.23 34.19 5.50
CA GLN A 191 -16.45 32.94 5.52
C GLN A 191 -16.53 32.12 4.20
N ARG A 192 -17.42 32.50 3.27
CA ARG A 192 -17.52 31.89 1.94
C ARG A 192 -16.48 32.39 0.95
N VAL A 193 -15.83 33.53 1.22
CA VAL A 193 -14.93 34.18 0.25
C VAL A 193 -13.53 33.56 0.28
N PHE A 194 -13.09 33.01 1.42
CA PHE A 194 -11.72 32.53 1.58
C PHE A 194 -11.70 31.04 1.97
N GLY A 195 -11.01 30.22 1.16
CA GLY A 195 -10.85 28.79 1.40
C GLY A 195 -9.86 28.45 2.52
N VAL A 196 -9.65 27.15 2.76
CA VAL A 196 -8.82 26.57 3.85
C VAL A 196 -7.36 27.04 3.84
N SER A 197 -6.87 27.60 2.73
CA SER A 197 -5.50 28.11 2.59
C SER A 197 -5.30 29.57 3.01
N HIS A 198 -6.34 30.27 3.48
CA HIS A 198 -6.22 31.68 3.83
C HIS A 198 -5.67 31.85 5.26
N MET A 199 -4.38 32.23 5.36
CA MET A 199 -3.75 32.61 6.62
C MET A 199 -3.79 34.14 6.76
N ARG A 200 -4.23 34.63 7.92
CA ARG A 200 -4.22 36.06 8.22
C ARG A 200 -2.89 36.48 8.78
N PHE A 201 -2.32 37.51 8.17
CA PHE A 201 -1.14 38.16 8.70
C PHE A 201 -1.49 39.13 9.82
N SER A 202 -0.56 39.33 10.76
CA SER A 202 -0.65 40.38 11.76
C SER A 202 -0.82 41.77 11.11
N LYS A 203 -1.52 42.67 11.82
CA LYS A 203 -1.66 44.08 11.42
C LYS A 203 -0.36 44.85 11.63
N ASP A 204 0.49 44.39 12.55
CA ASP A 204 1.81 44.97 12.82
C ASP A 204 2.75 44.59 11.65
N GLU A 205 3.36 45.58 11.00
CA GLU A 205 4.16 45.36 9.78
C GLU A 205 5.39 44.47 10.02
N GLU A 206 6.03 44.58 11.19
CA GLU A 206 7.20 43.79 11.54
C GLU A 206 6.83 42.30 11.72
N LYS A 207 5.80 42.02 12.52
CA LYS A 207 5.28 40.66 12.70
C LYS A 207 4.78 40.07 11.39
N ARG A 208 4.13 40.88 10.54
CA ARG A 208 3.71 40.46 9.20
C ARG A 208 4.89 40.06 8.33
N LYS A 209 5.99 40.82 8.35
CA LYS A 209 7.21 40.47 7.59
C LYS A 209 7.82 39.17 8.09
N GLU A 210 7.88 38.97 9.40
CA GLU A 210 8.35 37.71 10.01
C GLU A 210 7.47 36.53 9.62
N GLU A 211 6.14 36.66 9.70
CA GLU A 211 5.18 35.63 9.28
C GLU A 211 5.33 35.27 7.80
N ILE A 212 5.52 36.27 6.93
CA ILE A 212 5.77 36.07 5.49
C ILE A 212 7.10 35.35 5.27
N GLN A 213 8.18 35.75 5.96
CA GLN A 213 9.48 35.10 5.87
C GLN A 213 9.41 33.65 6.33
N ASN A 214 8.74 33.38 7.46
CA ASN A 214 8.52 32.02 7.94
C ASN A 214 7.78 31.16 6.91
N LEU A 215 6.73 31.69 6.27
CA LEU A 215 6.03 30.98 5.19
C LEU A 215 6.93 30.68 4.00
N LEU A 216 7.78 31.62 3.59
CA LEU A 216 8.71 31.42 2.49
C LEU A 216 9.73 30.33 2.83
N ASP A 217 10.22 30.29 4.06
CA ASP A 217 11.16 29.27 4.51
C ASP A 217 10.50 27.90 4.62
N TYR A 218 9.25 27.80 5.10
CA TYR A 218 8.46 26.57 5.02
C TYR A 218 8.27 26.10 3.57
N SER A 219 7.97 27.01 2.64
CA SER A 219 7.85 26.66 1.22
C SER A 219 9.16 26.09 0.65
N LYS A 220 10.31 26.68 1.00
CA LYS A 220 11.63 26.14 0.59
C LYS A 220 11.87 24.75 1.18
N GLN A 221 11.57 24.56 2.46
CA GLN A 221 11.71 23.25 3.13
C GLN A 221 10.83 22.18 2.47
N VAL A 222 9.56 22.50 2.17
CA VAL A 222 8.64 21.57 1.50
C VAL A 222 9.14 21.22 0.08
N GLN A 223 9.71 22.18 -0.65
CA GLN A 223 10.31 21.92 -1.96
C GLN A 223 11.52 20.99 -1.86
N GLU A 224 12.42 21.22 -0.89
CA GLU A 224 13.56 20.34 -0.66
C GLU A 224 13.14 18.93 -0.25
N ASP A 225 12.16 18.81 0.64
CA ASP A 225 11.65 17.52 1.10
C ASP A 225 10.92 16.78 -0.01
N SER A 226 10.16 17.49 -0.84
CA SER A 226 9.57 16.94 -2.05
C SER A 226 10.65 16.40 -2.99
N ARG A 227 11.73 17.17 -3.22
CA ARG A 227 12.87 16.74 -4.05
C ARG A 227 13.53 15.48 -3.48
N LYS A 228 13.88 15.47 -2.19
CA LYS A 228 14.46 14.30 -1.50
C LYS A 228 13.55 13.08 -1.58
N ASN A 229 12.24 13.27 -1.44
CA ASN A 229 11.26 12.18 -1.52
C ASN A 229 11.11 11.65 -2.95
N MET A 230 11.17 12.52 -3.96
CA MET A 230 11.19 12.12 -5.38
C MET A 230 12.46 11.34 -5.71
N GLU A 231 13.63 11.79 -5.24
CA GLU A 231 14.91 11.08 -5.40
C GLU A 231 14.86 9.69 -4.75
N LYS A 232 14.37 9.58 -3.50
CA LYS A 232 14.19 8.29 -2.80
C LYS A 232 13.25 7.36 -3.56
N LYS A 233 12.15 7.88 -4.12
CA LYS A 233 11.22 7.11 -4.94
C LYS A 233 11.88 6.62 -6.23
N ALA A 234 12.64 7.48 -6.91
CA ALA A 234 13.37 7.13 -8.12
C ALA A 234 14.43 6.05 -7.84
N GLU A 235 15.20 6.16 -6.75
CA GLU A 235 16.19 5.16 -6.36
C GLU A 235 15.55 3.80 -6.06
N LEU A 236 14.40 3.80 -5.37
CA LEU A 236 13.65 2.57 -5.08
C LEU A 236 13.10 1.93 -6.36
N GLU A 237 12.61 2.75 -7.30
CA GLU A 237 12.14 2.29 -8.60
C GLU A 237 13.27 1.72 -9.46
N GLU A 238 14.44 2.36 -9.48
CA GLU A 238 15.63 1.81 -10.14
C GLU A 238 16.05 0.46 -9.56
N LYS A 239 16.10 0.33 -8.23
CA LYS A 239 16.41 -0.94 -7.56
C LYS A 239 15.38 -2.01 -7.92
N ARG A 240 14.10 -1.65 -7.99
CA ARG A 240 13.02 -2.55 -8.41
C ARG A 240 13.20 -2.98 -9.87
N LEU A 241 13.49 -2.05 -10.77
CA LEU A 241 13.73 -2.33 -12.19
C LEU A 241 14.96 -3.22 -12.39
N LYS A 242 16.07 -2.95 -11.70
CA LYS A 242 17.28 -3.78 -11.72
C LYS A 242 16.97 -5.24 -11.31
N LYS A 243 16.19 -5.44 -10.24
CA LYS A 243 15.73 -6.78 -9.80
C LYS A 243 14.86 -7.47 -10.86
N ILE A 244 13.90 -6.75 -11.44
CA ILE A 244 13.02 -7.29 -12.49
C ILE A 244 13.81 -7.65 -13.75
N ASN A 245 14.74 -6.78 -14.16
CA ASN A 245 15.57 -7.01 -15.34
C ASN A 245 16.49 -8.22 -15.15
N ALA A 246 17.07 -8.41 -13.95
CA ALA A 246 17.84 -9.61 -13.64
C ALA A 246 17.00 -10.90 -13.78
N LEU A 247 15.73 -10.88 -13.33
CA LEU A 247 14.82 -12.02 -13.51
C LEU A 247 14.40 -12.23 -14.97
N ARG A 248 14.25 -11.15 -15.75
CA ARG A 248 13.90 -11.22 -17.19
C ARG A 248 15.06 -11.81 -18.00
N ILE A 249 16.29 -11.36 -17.76
CA ILE A 249 17.50 -11.91 -18.39
C ILE A 249 17.64 -13.40 -18.08
N LYS A 250 17.46 -13.80 -16.81
CA LYS A 250 17.46 -15.23 -16.42
C LYS A 250 16.41 -16.07 -17.14
N LYS A 251 15.32 -15.45 -17.60
CA LYS A 251 14.23 -16.10 -18.35
C LYS A 251 14.33 -15.90 -19.87
N GLY A 252 15.42 -15.31 -20.37
CA GLY A 252 15.60 -15.05 -21.81
C GLY A 252 14.71 -13.94 -22.39
N LEU A 253 14.14 -13.06 -21.54
CA LEU A 253 13.35 -11.91 -21.99
C LEU A 253 14.19 -10.63 -22.02
N GLU A 254 13.84 -9.73 -22.94
CA GLU A 254 14.46 -8.41 -23.01
C GLU A 254 14.22 -7.58 -21.73
N PRO A 255 15.21 -6.79 -21.29
CA PRO A 255 15.09 -5.93 -20.12
C PRO A 255 14.11 -4.77 -20.34
N ILE A 256 13.38 -4.40 -19.30
CA ILE A 256 12.51 -3.22 -19.31
C ILE A 256 13.41 -1.98 -19.25
N LYS A 257 13.30 -1.10 -20.23
CA LYS A 257 13.94 0.22 -20.19
C LYS A 257 13.23 1.09 -19.15
N PRO A 258 13.96 1.89 -18.36
CA PRO A 258 13.32 2.86 -17.48
C PRO A 258 12.41 3.76 -18.32
N SER A 259 11.19 4.01 -17.84
CA SER A 259 10.30 4.98 -18.47
C SER A 259 11.05 6.30 -18.53
N ALA A 260 11.19 6.88 -19.73
CA ALA A 260 11.81 8.19 -19.85
C ALA A 260 11.06 9.16 -18.92
N PRO A 261 11.77 10.10 -18.25
CA PRO A 261 11.10 11.13 -17.49
C PRO A 261 10.10 11.83 -18.41
N PRO A 262 8.91 12.19 -17.91
CA PRO A 262 7.98 12.97 -18.70
C PRO A 262 8.71 14.20 -19.26
N PRO A 263 8.46 14.60 -20.52
CA PRO A 263 9.11 15.77 -21.09
C PRO A 263 8.95 16.92 -20.11
N SER A 264 10.08 17.54 -19.73
CA SER A 264 10.10 18.71 -18.85
C SER A 264 9.07 19.69 -19.37
N GLN A 265 8.03 19.96 -18.59
CA GLN A 265 7.03 20.93 -18.98
C GLN A 265 7.77 22.22 -19.35
N PRO A 266 7.45 22.85 -20.50
CA PRO A 266 8.07 24.11 -20.85
C PRO A 266 7.83 25.06 -19.66
N SER A 267 8.88 25.78 -19.25
CA SER A 267 8.75 26.82 -18.23
C SER A 267 7.79 27.87 -18.79
N ILE A 268 6.53 27.80 -18.38
CA ILE A 268 5.52 28.77 -18.79
C ILE A 268 5.87 30.06 -18.04
N ASN A 269 6.26 31.09 -18.77
CA ASN A 269 6.40 32.43 -18.24
C ASN A 269 5.00 32.91 -17.83
N LEU A 270 4.73 32.93 -16.52
CA LEU A 270 3.43 33.31 -15.98
C LEU A 270 3.06 34.77 -16.29
N ASP A 271 4.06 35.60 -16.61
CA ASP A 271 3.90 37.02 -16.96
C ASP A 271 3.36 37.26 -18.38
N GLU A 272 3.41 36.24 -19.25
CA GLU A 272 2.89 36.31 -20.64
C GLU A 272 1.49 35.69 -20.78
N ILE A 273 0.88 35.23 -19.69
CA ILE A 273 -0.50 34.72 -19.75
C ILE A 273 -1.41 35.93 -20.01
N PRO A 274 -2.03 36.05 -21.18
CA PRO A 274 -2.92 37.16 -21.45
C PRO A 274 -4.05 37.14 -20.41
N ILE A 275 -4.29 38.29 -19.78
CA ILE A 275 -5.43 38.48 -18.89
C ILE A 275 -6.67 38.05 -19.69
N PRO A 276 -7.48 37.10 -19.19
CA PRO A 276 -8.69 36.71 -19.90
C PRO A 276 -9.50 37.97 -20.19
N PRO A 277 -9.99 38.17 -21.43
CA PRO A 277 -10.87 39.29 -21.71
C PRO A 277 -11.99 39.27 -20.66
N GLU A 278 -12.32 40.44 -20.10
CA GLU A 278 -13.44 40.61 -19.17
C GLU A 278 -14.60 39.75 -19.66
N GLN A 279 -15.11 38.88 -18.78
CA GLN A 279 -16.19 37.98 -19.08
C GLN A 279 -17.37 38.80 -19.63
N GLN A 280 -17.45 38.94 -20.94
CA GLN A 280 -18.67 39.31 -21.61
C GLN A 280 -19.68 38.28 -21.11
N HIS A 281 -20.71 38.73 -20.41
CA HIS A 281 -21.76 37.86 -19.91
C HIS A 281 -22.24 36.98 -21.07
N GLU A 282 -21.78 35.73 -21.11
CA GLU A 282 -22.16 34.79 -22.16
C GLU A 282 -23.69 34.73 -22.10
N THR A 283 -24.36 35.10 -23.19
CA THR A 283 -25.82 35.03 -23.20
C THR A 283 -26.22 33.57 -22.97
N PRO A 284 -27.37 33.31 -22.30
CA PRO A 284 -27.82 31.94 -22.01
C PRO A 284 -27.78 31.01 -23.24
N GLU A 285 -28.09 31.54 -24.42
CA GLU A 285 -28.03 30.84 -25.71
C GLU A 285 -26.61 30.43 -26.12
N GLN A 286 -25.61 31.31 -25.94
CA GLN A 286 -24.21 31.01 -26.24
C GLN A 286 -23.66 29.92 -25.32
N ARG A 287 -24.03 30.00 -24.03
CA ARG A 287 -23.70 28.97 -23.04
C ARG A 287 -24.33 27.62 -23.41
N HIS A 288 -25.61 27.62 -23.80
CA HIS A 288 -26.31 26.42 -24.24
C HIS A 288 -25.64 25.78 -25.47
N LEU A 289 -25.32 26.58 -26.48
CA LEU A 289 -24.62 26.13 -27.69
C LEU A 289 -23.24 25.52 -27.37
N ARG A 290 -22.51 26.08 -26.41
CA ARG A 290 -21.21 25.55 -25.97
C ARG A 290 -21.36 24.22 -25.26
N LEU A 291 -22.36 24.06 -24.38
CA LEU A 291 -22.64 22.78 -23.73
C LEU A 291 -23.08 21.71 -24.73
N MET A 292 -23.84 22.09 -25.76
CA MET A 292 -24.24 21.18 -26.84
C MET A 292 -23.07 20.76 -27.74
N LYS A 293 -22.08 21.64 -27.92
CA LYS A 293 -20.89 21.40 -28.76
C LYS A 293 -19.70 20.82 -27.98
N SER A 294 -19.83 20.56 -26.67
CA SER A 294 -18.73 19.97 -25.89
C SER A 294 -18.39 18.57 -26.39
N SER A 295 -17.12 18.37 -26.76
CA SER A 295 -16.59 17.07 -27.22
C SER A 295 -16.39 16.08 -26.07
N ARG A 296 -16.60 16.50 -24.82
CA ARG A 296 -16.34 15.70 -23.62
C ARG A 296 -17.53 14.83 -23.28
N GLU A 297 -17.29 13.54 -23.04
CA GLU A 297 -18.37 12.53 -22.97
C GLU A 297 -19.37 12.73 -21.83
N TRP A 298 -18.95 13.33 -20.71
CA TRP A 298 -19.82 13.64 -19.55
C TRP A 298 -20.59 14.96 -19.70
N ASP A 299 -20.34 15.72 -20.77
CA ASP A 299 -21.17 16.87 -21.16
C ASP A 299 -22.26 16.48 -22.17
N ARG A 300 -22.18 15.28 -22.78
CA ARG A 300 -23.25 14.75 -23.64
C ARG A 300 -24.54 14.60 -22.83
N GLY A 301 -25.60 15.27 -23.28
CA GLY A 301 -26.92 15.25 -22.64
C GLY A 301 -27.21 16.40 -21.67
N LYS A 302 -26.18 17.15 -21.22
CA LYS A 302 -26.42 18.32 -20.36
C LYS A 302 -27.21 19.43 -21.06
N GLY A 303 -27.02 19.59 -22.36
CA GLY A 303 -27.78 20.56 -23.14
C GLY A 303 -29.29 20.25 -23.24
N LEU A 304 -29.67 18.96 -23.23
CA LEU A 304 -31.09 18.56 -23.22
C LEU A 304 -31.72 18.86 -21.86
N TYR A 305 -30.97 18.65 -20.78
CA TYR A 305 -31.40 18.98 -19.43
C TYR A 305 -31.59 20.50 -19.24
N THR A 306 -30.71 21.34 -19.80
CA THR A 306 -30.88 22.80 -19.77
C THR A 306 -32.10 23.25 -20.57
N GLN A 307 -32.35 22.65 -21.73
CA GLN A 307 -33.58 22.91 -22.51
C GLN A 307 -34.86 22.55 -21.76
N TRP A 308 -34.84 21.43 -21.01
CA TRP A 308 -35.98 21.05 -20.17
C TRP A 308 -36.21 22.06 -19.03
N ILE A 309 -35.14 22.56 -18.39
CA ILE A 309 -35.26 23.59 -17.35
C ILE A 309 -35.81 24.90 -17.91
N GLU A 310 -35.33 25.33 -19.07
CA GLU A 310 -35.81 26.55 -19.76
C GLU A 310 -37.29 26.40 -20.11
N LYS A 311 -37.69 25.28 -20.71
CA LYS A 311 -39.10 24.98 -20.97
C LYS A 311 -39.96 25.00 -19.70
N GLN A 312 -39.46 24.43 -18.60
CA GLN A 312 -40.14 24.47 -17.30
C GLN A 312 -40.18 25.88 -16.67
N ARG A 313 -39.32 26.81 -17.09
CA ARG A 313 -39.38 28.22 -16.67
C ARG A 313 -40.37 28.99 -17.52
N ASP A 314 -40.42 28.72 -18.82
CA ASP A 314 -41.37 29.35 -19.75
C ASP A 314 -42.81 28.87 -19.52
N ASP A 315 -43.00 27.61 -19.13
CA ASP A 315 -44.33 27.06 -18.78
C ASP A 315 -44.85 27.56 -17.41
N ARG A 316 -44.01 28.23 -16.59
CA ARG A 316 -44.42 28.77 -15.29
C ARG A 316 -45.02 30.16 -15.44
N ASN A 317 -46.05 30.47 -14.64
CA ASN A 317 -46.69 31.79 -14.63
C ASN A 317 -45.63 32.91 -14.52
N ASP A 318 -45.69 33.88 -15.43
CA ASP A 318 -44.77 35.03 -15.50
C ASP A 318 -44.66 35.79 -14.17
N GLU A 319 -45.71 35.75 -13.35
CA GLU A 319 -45.79 36.37 -12.02
C GLU A 319 -44.80 35.79 -10.99
N PHE A 320 -44.26 34.59 -11.23
CA PHE A 320 -43.26 33.94 -10.38
C PHE A 320 -41.87 33.85 -11.03
N ARG A 321 -41.65 34.50 -12.18
CA ARG A 321 -40.35 34.55 -12.83
C ARG A 321 -39.45 35.52 -12.05
N PRO A 322 -38.21 35.14 -11.69
CA PRO A 322 -37.27 36.08 -11.09
C PRO A 322 -37.01 37.25 -12.07
N PRO A 323 -36.80 38.48 -11.58
CA PRO A 323 -36.42 39.61 -12.42
C PRO A 323 -35.27 39.24 -13.36
N ASP A 324 -35.38 39.61 -14.64
CA ASP A 324 -34.36 39.31 -15.66
C ASP A 324 -33.02 40.03 -15.42
N VAL A 325 -32.98 40.97 -14.45
CA VAL A 325 -31.80 41.72 -14.05
C VAL A 325 -31.49 41.43 -12.58
N TYR A 326 -30.47 40.61 -12.35
CA TYR A 326 -29.77 40.47 -11.07
C TYR A 326 -28.27 40.61 -11.29
#